data_AF-A0A7W0SZA4-F1
#
_entry.id   AF-A0A7W0SZA4-F1
#
_cell.length_a   1.000
_cell.length_b   1.000
_cell.length_c   1.000
_cell.angle_alpha   90.00
_cell.angle_beta   90.00
_cell.angle_gamma   90.00
#
_symmetry.space_group_name_H-M   'P 1'
#
loop_
_entity.id
_entity.type
_entity.pdbx_description
1 polymer ?
#
loop_
_entity_poly.entity_id
_entity_poly.type
_entity_poly.pdbx_seq_one_letter_code
_entity_poly.pdbx_strand_id
1 'polypeptide(L)'
;MGSVWLDVRYALRMMLKASGLTAVLAITLALGIGASTTIFSVVSSVLLRPLPYEGPDRNLFVPFSTTKPTGSGIGLVLARQIAEAHGGSLVVQNRKVGRGAEAIVTLPTIALAAR
;
A
#
# COMPACT_ATOMS: atom_id res chain seq x y z
N MET A 1 -15.47 23.23 -33.13
CA MET A 1 -15.20 21.94 -32.45
C MET A 1 -16.01 20.81 -33.10
N GLY A 2 -15.64 20.35 -34.30
CA GLY A 2 -16.36 19.27 -34.99
C GLY A 2 -15.47 18.17 -35.57
N SER A 3 -14.17 18.43 -35.76
CA SER A 3 -13.25 17.46 -36.39
C SER A 3 -12.87 16.32 -35.45
N VAL A 4 -12.49 16.61 -34.20
CA VAL A 4 -12.06 15.59 -33.23
C VAL A 4 -13.12 14.51 -33.01
N TRP A 5 -14.40 14.89 -32.97
CA TRP A 5 -15.50 13.95 -32.82
C TRP A 5 -15.68 13.08 -34.06
N LEU A 6 -15.45 13.65 -35.24
CA LEU A 6 -15.46 12.91 -36.50
C LEU A 6 -14.29 11.94 -36.57
N ASP A 7 -13.08 12.39 -36.21
CA ASP A 7 -11.83 11.63 -36.22
C ASP A 7 -11.92 10.41 -35.30
N VAL A 8 -12.41 10.58 -34.06
CA VAL A 8 -12.64 9.48 -33.10
C VAL A 8 -13.65 8.48 -33.66
N ARG A 9 -14.75 8.95 -34.25
CA ARG A 9 -15.79 8.07 -34.80
C ARG A 9 -15.32 7.34 -36.06
N TYR A 10 -14.47 7.98 -36.86
CA TYR A 10 -13.86 7.38 -38.05
C TYR A 10 -12.82 6.34 -37.64
N ALA A 11 -11.93 6.66 -36.70
CA ALA A 11 -10.93 5.74 -36.16
C ALA A 11 -11.59 4.49 -35.55
N LEU A 12 -12.67 4.67 -34.79
CA LEU A 12 -13.41 3.55 -34.20
C LEU A 12 -14.03 2.64 -35.28
N ARG A 13 -14.61 3.21 -36.35
CA ARG A 13 -15.12 2.43 -37.48
C ARG A 13 -14.00 1.74 -38.26
N MET A 14 -12.85 2.38 -38.41
CA MET A 14 -11.70 1.84 -39.14
C MET A 14 -11.09 0.65 -38.38
N MET A 15 -11.00 0.75 -37.04
CA MET A 15 -10.60 -0.34 -36.15
C MET A 15 -11.59 -1.51 -36.16
N LEU A 16 -12.91 -1.25 -36.23
CA LEU A 16 -13.92 -2.30 -36.34
C LEU A 16 -13.91 -3.02 -37.70
N LYS A 17 -13.40 -2.36 -38.76
CA LYS A 17 -13.34 -2.92 -40.12
C LYS A 17 -12.08 -3.78 -40.36
N ALA A 18 -11.01 -3.56 -39.58
CA ALA A 18 -9.79 -4.39 -39.55
C ALA A 18 -9.84 -5.43 -38.41
N SER A 19 -10.92 -6.22 -38.38
CA SER A 19 -11.38 -7.01 -37.23
C SER A 19 -10.36 -8.00 -36.63
N GLY A 20 -9.46 -8.57 -37.43
CA GLY A 20 -8.46 -9.52 -36.93
C GLY A 20 -7.37 -8.86 -36.07
N LEU A 21 -6.73 -7.81 -36.59
CA LEU A 21 -5.60 -7.16 -35.92
C LEU A 21 -6.03 -6.41 -34.65
N THR A 22 -7.15 -5.71 -34.72
CA THR A 22 -7.69 -5.00 -33.56
C THR A 22 -8.11 -5.96 -32.45
N ALA A 23 -8.67 -7.12 -32.79
CA ALA A 23 -9.02 -8.14 -31.80
C ALA A 23 -7.77 -8.69 -31.09
N VAL A 24 -6.73 -9.04 -31.83
CA VAL A 24 -5.47 -9.53 -31.24
C VAL A 24 -4.85 -8.46 -30.33
N LEU A 25 -4.73 -7.23 -30.80
CA LEU A 25 -4.18 -6.12 -29.99
C LEU A 25 -5.01 -5.85 -28.74
N ALA A 26 -6.34 -5.85 -28.84
CA ALA A 26 -7.23 -5.66 -27.70
C ALA A 26 -7.06 -6.78 -26.68
N ILE A 27 -6.96 -8.04 -27.13
CA ILE A 27 -6.73 -9.20 -26.26
C ILE A 27 -5.36 -9.12 -25.60
N THR A 28 -4.29 -8.89 -26.36
CA THR A 28 -2.93 -8.77 -25.81
C THR A 28 -2.83 -7.64 -24.79
N LEU A 29 -3.43 -6.48 -25.09
CA LEU A 29 -3.46 -5.34 -24.18
C LEU A 29 -4.26 -5.64 -22.91
N ALA A 30 -5.44 -6.23 -23.04
CA ALA A 30 -6.28 -6.62 -21.90
C ALA A 30 -5.58 -7.65 -21.02
N LEU A 31 -4.94 -8.65 -21.63
CA LEU A 31 -4.23 -9.71 -20.90
C LEU A 31 -3.02 -9.15 -20.17
N GLY A 32 -2.24 -8.28 -20.81
CA GLY A 32 -1.09 -7.61 -20.19
C GLY A 32 -1.49 -6.76 -18.98
N ILE A 33 -2.45 -5.85 -19.16
CA ILE A 33 -2.93 -4.97 -18.08
C ILE A 33 -3.57 -5.80 -16.96
N GLY A 34 -4.40 -6.77 -17.30
CA GLY A 34 -5.10 -7.61 -16.34
C GLY A 34 -4.14 -8.48 -15.52
N ALA A 35 -3.17 -9.13 -16.18
CA ALA A 35 -2.17 -9.95 -15.52
C ALA A 35 -1.30 -9.11 -14.56
N SER A 36 -0.75 -7.99 -15.03
CA SER A 36 0.07 -7.12 -14.18
C SER A 36 -0.70 -6.58 -12.98
N THR A 37 -1.95 -6.16 -13.16
CA THR A 37 -2.82 -5.66 -12.08
C THR A 37 -3.14 -6.76 -11.06
N THR A 38 -3.43 -7.98 -11.53
CA THR A 38 -3.76 -9.11 -10.67
C THR A 38 -2.56 -9.56 -9.85
N ILE A 39 -1.38 -9.66 -10.47
CA ILE A 39 -0.13 -10.01 -9.77
C ILE A 39 0.15 -8.98 -8.67
N PHE A 40 0.09 -7.69 -8.98
CA PHE A 40 0.31 -6.65 -7.97
C PHE A 40 -0.73 -6.70 -6.85
N SER A 41 -2.01 -6.96 -7.18
CA SER A 41 -3.08 -7.11 -6.18
C SER A 41 -2.84 -8.30 -5.24
N VAL A 42 -2.41 -9.45 -5.77
CA VAL A 42 -2.07 -10.63 -4.97
C VAL A 42 -0.85 -10.36 -4.11
N VAL A 43 0.23 -9.83 -4.69
CA VAL A 43 1.45 -9.47 -3.96
C VAL A 43 1.14 -8.46 -2.86
N SER A 44 0.36 -7.42 -3.16
CA SER A 44 -0.12 -6.45 -2.19
C SER A 44 -0.95 -7.11 -1.08
N SER A 45 -1.83 -8.07 -1.41
CA SER A 45 -2.62 -8.78 -0.40
C SER A 45 -1.82 -9.74 0.50
N VAL A 46 -0.77 -10.36 -0.03
CA VAL A 46 0.06 -11.34 0.69
C VAL A 46 1.23 -10.67 1.43
N LEU A 47 1.78 -9.58 0.91
CA LEU A 47 2.83 -8.79 1.57
C LEU A 47 2.24 -7.78 2.56
N LEU A 48 1.13 -7.10 2.24
CA LEU A 48 0.41 -6.25 3.19
C LEU A 48 -0.54 -7.11 4.03
N ARG A 49 -0.01 -8.18 4.64
CA ARG A 49 -0.75 -8.89 5.67
C ARG A 49 -1.12 -7.87 6.75
N PRO A 50 -2.40 -7.78 7.15
CA PRO A 50 -2.71 -7.20 8.45
C PRO A 50 -1.78 -7.85 9.47
N LEU A 51 -1.22 -7.05 10.39
CA LEU A 51 -0.32 -7.55 11.42
C LEU A 51 -0.91 -8.85 12.00
N PRO A 52 -0.20 -9.99 11.96
CA PRO A 52 -0.72 -11.30 12.35
C PRO A 52 -0.81 -11.45 13.89
N TYR A 53 -1.30 -10.42 14.56
CA TYR A 53 -1.51 -10.37 15.99
C TYR A 53 -2.95 -9.92 16.24
N GLU A 54 -3.81 -10.87 16.60
CA GLU A 54 -5.19 -10.63 17.07
C GLU A 54 -5.25 -10.27 18.57
N GLY A 55 -4.12 -9.89 19.17
CA GLY A 55 -3.99 -9.59 20.59
C GLY A 55 -3.15 -8.33 20.83
N PRO A 56 -3.30 -7.69 22.01
CA PRO A 56 -2.75 -6.37 22.29
C PRO A 56 -1.24 -6.39 22.18
N ASP A 57 -0.71 -5.81 21.09
CA ASP A 57 0.57 -5.12 20.80
C ASP A 57 1.90 -5.60 21.42
N ARG A 58 1.92 -6.65 22.24
CA ARG A 58 3.05 -7.00 23.10
C ARG A 58 4.22 -7.61 22.34
N ASN A 59 3.97 -8.35 21.25
CA ASN A 59 5.02 -9.03 20.50
C ASN A 59 5.71 -8.17 19.43
N LEU A 60 5.13 -7.02 19.07
CA LEU A 60 5.70 -6.11 18.06
C LEU A 60 6.85 -5.28 18.64
N PHE A 61 6.84 -5.03 19.95
CA PHE A 61 7.88 -4.27 20.65
C PHE A 61 8.95 -5.17 21.30
N VAL A 62 8.98 -6.47 20.97
CA VAL A 62 10.04 -7.37 21.40
C VAL A 62 11.25 -7.20 20.47
N PRO A 63 12.45 -6.89 20.99
CA PRO A 63 13.66 -6.82 20.18
C PRO A 63 13.88 -8.12 19.39
N PHE A 64 14.39 -8.01 18.16
CA PHE A 64 14.65 -9.15 17.25
C PHE A 64 13.41 -9.86 16.66
N SER A 65 12.21 -9.31 16.86
CA SER A 65 10.99 -9.81 16.22
C SER A 65 10.87 -9.22 14.80
N THR A 66 11.12 -10.02 13.76
CA THR A 66 11.08 -9.61 12.34
C THR A 66 10.38 -10.66 11.47
N THR A 67 9.59 -10.21 10.50
CA THR A 67 9.01 -11.08 9.45
C THR A 67 9.85 -11.09 8.16
N LYS A 68 10.93 -10.31 8.10
CA LYS A 68 11.85 -10.25 6.95
C LYS A 68 13.11 -11.09 7.21
N PRO A 69 13.59 -11.86 6.22
CA PRO A 69 14.76 -12.75 6.37
C PRO A 69 16.06 -12.02 6.73
N THR A 70 16.17 -10.73 6.43
CA THR A 70 17.34 -9.86 6.72
C THR A 70 17.01 -8.66 7.62
N GLY A 71 15.82 -8.63 8.23
CA GLY A 71 15.43 -7.54 9.14
C GLY A 71 15.90 -7.81 10.56
N SER A 72 16.51 -6.83 11.23
CA SER A 72 16.96 -7.00 12.62
C SER A 72 15.82 -6.96 13.65
N GLY A 73 14.61 -6.50 13.30
CA GLY A 73 13.49 -6.40 14.24
C GLY A 73 13.63 -5.33 15.33
N ILE A 74 14.66 -4.48 15.26
CA ILE A 74 14.97 -3.48 16.31
C ILE A 74 14.27 -2.13 16.08
N GLY A 75 13.97 -1.78 14.83
CA GLY A 75 13.54 -0.42 14.47
C GLY A 75 12.28 0.05 15.20
N LEU A 76 11.28 -0.82 15.39
CA LEU A 76 10.04 -0.45 16.06
C LEU A 76 10.24 -0.24 17.57
N VAL A 77 11.12 -1.02 18.18
CA VAL A 77 11.50 -0.88 19.59
C VAL A 77 12.22 0.44 19.81
N LEU A 78 13.20 0.77 18.95
CA LEU A 78 13.90 2.06 19.02
C LEU A 78 12.95 3.23 18.81
N ALA A 79 12.03 3.15 17.84
CA ALA A 79 11.04 4.20 17.62
C ALA A 79 10.16 4.44 18.86
N ARG A 80 9.74 3.36 19.54
CA ARG A 80 9.00 3.47 20.79
C ARG A 80 9.84 4.06 21.91
N GLN A 81 11.08 3.60 22.08
CA GLN A 81 12.01 4.13 23.08
C GLN A 81 12.29 5.61 22.87
N ILE A 82 12.48 6.05 21.63
CA ILE A 82 12.66 7.47 21.29
C ILE A 82 11.38 8.24 21.65
N ALA A 83 10.20 7.78 21.26
CA ALA A 83 8.95 8.45 21.58
C ALA A 83 8.73 8.57 23.10
N GLU A 84 8.94 7.49 23.85
CA GLU A 84 8.83 7.46 25.32
C GLU A 84 9.88 8.35 25.99
N ALA A 85 11.12 8.38 25.49
CA ALA A 85 12.18 9.26 25.99
C ALA A 85 11.84 10.76 25.80
N HIS A 86 11.00 11.10 24.82
CA HIS A 86 10.49 12.45 24.60
C HIS A 86 9.15 12.72 25.34
N GLY A 87 8.74 11.85 26.26
CA GLY A 87 7.47 11.96 26.99
C GLY A 87 6.23 11.66 26.13
N GLY A 88 6.42 11.04 24.96
CA GLY A 88 5.38 10.63 24.04
C GLY A 88 5.06 9.13 24.10
N SER A 89 4.33 8.64 23.10
CA SER A 89 3.96 7.24 22.94
C SER A 89 3.90 6.82 21.47
N LEU A 90 4.14 5.54 21.20
CA LEU A 90 3.99 4.92 19.88
C LEU A 90 3.08 3.70 20.00
N VAL A 91 1.95 3.72 19.30
CA VAL A 91 0.99 2.61 19.23
C VAL A 91 0.92 2.10 17.80
N VAL A 92 0.87 0.79 17.61
CA VAL A 92 0.72 0.17 16.29
C VAL A 92 -0.47 -0.76 16.32
N GLN A 93 -1.45 -0.52 15.45
CA GLN A 93 -2.66 -1.33 15.36
C GLN A 93 -2.95 -1.70 13.91
N ASN A 94 -3.76 -2.74 13.70
CA ASN A 94 -4.27 -3.03 12.37
C ASN A 94 -5.34 -1.99 11.96
N ARG A 95 -5.38 -1.60 10.68
CA ARG A 95 -6.35 -0.61 10.21
C ARG A 95 -7.78 -1.14 10.37
N LYS A 96 -8.68 -0.36 10.97
CA LYS A 96 -10.10 -0.76 11.19
C LYS A 96 -10.89 -0.94 9.89
N VAL A 97 -10.55 -0.20 8.83
CA VAL A 97 -11.21 -0.26 7.51
C VAL A 97 -10.15 -0.26 6.41
N GLY A 98 -10.03 -1.37 5.68
CA GLY A 98 -9.01 -1.56 4.63
C GLY A 98 -7.89 -2.52 5.06
N ARG A 99 -6.85 -2.67 4.22
CA ARG A 99 -5.68 -3.52 4.48
C ARG A 99 -4.50 -2.70 5.00
N GLY A 100 -3.64 -3.31 5.83
CA GLY A 100 -2.40 -2.72 6.33
C GLY A 100 -2.45 -2.25 7.79
N ALA A 101 -1.33 -1.77 8.29
CA ALA A 101 -1.16 -1.31 9.67
C ALA A 101 -1.26 0.22 9.80
N GLU A 102 -1.63 0.69 10.98
CA GLU A 102 -1.62 2.08 11.40
C GLU A 102 -0.69 2.23 12.60
N ALA A 103 0.27 3.16 12.51
CA ALA A 103 1.17 3.52 13.61
C ALA A 103 0.87 4.95 14.03
N ILE A 104 0.52 5.14 15.30
CA ILE A 104 0.13 6.42 15.90
C ILE A 104 1.25 6.84 16.85
N VAL A 105 1.89 7.97 16.53
CA VAL A 105 2.91 8.59 17.39
C VAL A 105 2.26 9.80 18.07
N THR A 106 2.20 9.78 19.39
CA THR A 106 1.75 10.92 20.19
C THR A 106 2.98 11.58 20.80
N LEU A 107 3.23 12.83 20.48
CA LEU A 107 4.31 13.62 21.08
C LEU A 107 3.72 14.81 21.83
N PRO A 108 4.28 15.19 22.98
CA PRO A 108 3.89 16.42 23.65
C PRO A 108 4.27 17.62 22.77
N THR A 109 3.29 18.44 22.39
CA THR A 109 3.52 19.69 21.67
C THR A 109 3.97 20.76 22.66
N ILE A 110 5.25 20.71 23.07
CA ILE A 110 6.00 21.75 23.79
C ILE A 110 5.13 22.57 24.77
N ALA A 111 5.05 22.11 26.02
CA ALA A 111 5.12 23.04 27.13
C ALA A 111 6.61 23.31 27.41
N LEU A 112 7.19 24.23 26.66
CA LEU A 112 8.30 25.05 27.14
C LEU A 112 7.72 26.08 28.12
N ALA A 113 7.18 25.62 29.25
CA ALA A 113 6.74 26.41 30.40
C ALA A 113 6.42 25.38 31.50
N ALA A 114 7.20 25.19 32.55
CA ALA A 114 8.16 26.04 33.21
C ALA A 114 9.26 25.16 33.85
N ARG A 115 10.36 25.85 34.17
CA ARG A 115 11.54 25.45 34.95
C ARG A 115 11.34 24.32 35.96
#